data_AF-D5ZTD6-F1
#
_entry.id   AF-D5ZTD6-F1
#
_cell.length_a   1.000
_cell.length_b   1.000
_cell.length_c   1.000
_cell.angle_alpha   90.00
_cell.angle_beta   90.00
_cell.angle_gamma   90.00
#
_symmetry.space_group_name_H-M   'P 1'
#
loop_
_entity.id
_entity.type
_entity.pdbx_description
1 polymer ?
#
loop_
_entity_poly.entity_id
_entity_poly.type
_entity_poly.pdbx_seq_one_letter_code
_entity_poly.pdbx_strand_id
1 'polypeptide(L)'
;MCHRALRAGRDSRCPCLSDQLKYFTEHLPATFIHAGIDVEHSGLFTGIRGDRIAGRCTLLRTGPFPLDSEWEALVATREATLRLHQHKAESLAGLRPYLHQRTGGMIGSLSHLVRAAAISAILDGSERITRRRLDTIHVDHASERAFRGEARRGKAAG
;
A
#
# COMPACT_ATOMS: atom_id res chain seq x y z
N MET A 1 -40.78 -35.46 -21.22
CA MET A 1 -41.39 -34.30 -21.92
C MET A 1 -41.88 -33.36 -20.82
N CYS A 2 -41.44 -32.10 -20.67
CA CYS A 2 -41.17 -31.09 -21.68
C CYS A 2 -39.75 -30.51 -21.60
N HIS A 3 -39.14 -30.39 -22.79
CA HIS A 3 -38.02 -29.50 -23.08
C HIS A 3 -38.47 -28.04 -22.99
N ARG A 4 -37.63 -27.18 -22.41
CA ARG A 4 -37.45 -25.82 -22.95
C ARG A 4 -36.03 -25.32 -22.67
N ALA A 5 -35.26 -25.25 -23.75
CA ALA A 5 -33.94 -24.65 -23.79
C ALA A 5 -34.03 -23.14 -23.51
N LEU A 6 -33.14 -22.64 -22.64
CA LEU A 6 -32.73 -21.25 -22.63
C LEU A 6 -31.24 -21.18 -22.98
N ARG A 7 -31.06 -20.61 -24.18
CA ARG A 7 -29.86 -20.26 -24.93
C ARG A 7 -28.65 -19.90 -24.06
N ALA A 8 -27.51 -20.49 -24.41
CA ALA A 8 -26.19 -19.98 -24.06
C ALA A 8 -25.99 -18.61 -24.72
N GLY A 9 -26.26 -17.54 -23.98
CA GLY A 9 -25.71 -16.22 -24.25
C GLY A 9 -24.20 -16.30 -24.04
N ARG A 10 -23.43 -15.89 -25.05
CA ARG A 10 -22.01 -15.58 -24.93
C ARG A 10 -21.88 -14.46 -23.90
N ASP A 11 -21.52 -14.82 -22.67
CA ASP A 11 -20.92 -13.87 -21.75
C ASP A 11 -19.84 -14.59 -20.95
N SER A 12 -18.68 -13.96 -20.89
CA SER A 12 -17.39 -14.53 -20.52
C SER A 12 -17.36 -15.05 -19.08
N ARG A 13 -17.69 -16.33 -18.89
CA ARG A 13 -17.67 -17.03 -17.60
C ARG A 13 -16.24 -17.27 -17.11
N CYS A 14 -15.67 -16.27 -16.46
CA CYS A 14 -14.74 -16.50 -15.36
C CYS A 14 -15.59 -16.54 -14.07
N PRO A 15 -15.44 -17.52 -13.17
CA PRO A 15 -16.10 -17.47 -11.87
C PRO A 15 -15.76 -16.13 -11.20
N CYS A 16 -16.75 -15.35 -10.80
CA CYS A 16 -16.48 -14.14 -10.04
C CYS A 16 -15.74 -14.55 -8.75
N LEU A 17 -14.68 -13.82 -8.42
CA LEU A 17 -13.77 -14.10 -7.30
C LEU A 17 -14.52 -14.44 -6.00
N SER A 18 -15.67 -13.80 -5.75
CA SER A 18 -16.55 -14.05 -4.61
C SER A 18 -17.11 -15.48 -4.54
N ASP A 19 -17.42 -16.13 -5.66
CA ASP A 19 -17.92 -17.52 -5.69
C ASP A 19 -16.81 -18.51 -5.30
N GLN A 20 -15.57 -18.27 -5.74
CA GLN A 20 -14.42 -19.09 -5.34
C GLN A 20 -14.09 -18.91 -3.85
N LEU A 21 -14.11 -17.67 -3.35
CA LEU A 21 -13.86 -17.38 -1.93
C LEU A 21 -14.91 -18.05 -1.05
N LYS A 22 -16.19 -17.95 -1.42
CA LYS A 22 -17.27 -18.60 -0.68
C LYS A 22 -17.10 -20.13 -0.64
N TYR A 23 -16.78 -20.76 -1.77
CA TYR A 23 -16.54 -22.20 -1.82
C TYR A 23 -15.46 -22.63 -0.83
N PHE A 24 -14.33 -21.92 -0.78
CA PHE A 24 -13.26 -22.23 0.16
C PHE A 24 -13.67 -22.02 1.62
N THR A 25 -14.37 -20.93 1.94
CA THR A 25 -14.84 -20.65 3.30
C THR A 25 -15.85 -21.70 3.80
N GLU A 26 -16.62 -22.33 2.91
CA GLU A 26 -17.60 -23.35 3.29
C GLU A 26 -17.01 -24.77 3.41
N HIS A 27 -15.92 -25.06 2.68
CA HIS A 27 -15.40 -26.43 2.55
C HIS A 27 -14.06 -26.66 3.24
N LEU A 28 -13.40 -25.62 3.73
CA LEU A 28 -12.12 -25.74 4.44
C LEU A 28 -12.25 -25.25 5.89
N PRO A 29 -11.85 -26.06 6.88
CA PRO A 29 -11.76 -25.60 8.27
C PRO A 29 -10.48 -24.77 8.46
N ALA A 30 -10.47 -23.55 7.92
CA ALA A 30 -9.33 -22.64 7.98
C ALA A 30 -9.79 -21.20 8.24
N THR A 31 -8.92 -20.40 8.88
CA THR A 31 -9.11 -18.96 9.00
C THR A 31 -8.64 -18.27 7.73
N PHE A 32 -9.55 -17.54 7.08
CA PHE A 32 -9.26 -16.81 5.86
C PHE A 32 -8.96 -15.34 6.18
N ILE A 33 -7.83 -14.82 5.67
CA ILE A 33 -7.50 -13.40 5.70
C ILE A 33 -7.51 -12.90 4.25
N HIS A 34 -8.34 -11.90 3.98
CA HIS A 34 -8.42 -11.24 2.68
C HIS A 34 -7.81 -9.84 2.78
N ALA A 35 -6.86 -9.53 1.91
CA ALA A 35 -6.21 -8.21 1.84
C ALA A 35 -6.27 -7.68 0.41
N GLY A 36 -6.52 -6.38 0.25
CA GLY A 36 -6.58 -5.73 -1.05
C GLY A 36 -6.71 -4.21 -0.90
N ILE A 37 -6.51 -3.50 -2.01
CA ILE A 37 -6.71 -2.05 -2.08
C ILE A 37 -8.17 -1.82 -2.44
N ASP A 38 -8.85 -0.96 -1.67
CA ASP A 38 -10.23 -0.56 -1.93
C ASP A 38 -11.20 -1.77 -2.05
N VAL A 39 -11.08 -2.72 -1.12
CA VAL A 39 -11.86 -3.96 -1.09
C VAL A 39 -13.37 -3.73 -1.00
N GLU A 40 -13.79 -2.61 -0.43
CA GLU A 40 -15.20 -2.21 -0.31
C GLU A 40 -15.81 -1.89 -1.69
N HIS A 41 -15.06 -1.22 -2.57
CA HIS A 41 -15.56 -0.78 -3.87
C HIS A 41 -15.11 -1.67 -5.05
N SER A 42 -14.15 -2.58 -4.86
CA SER A 42 -13.65 -3.50 -5.90
C SER A 42 -14.59 -4.68 -6.22
N GLY A 43 -15.82 -4.68 -5.68
CA GLY A 43 -16.82 -5.70 -5.99
C GLY A 43 -16.78 -6.94 -5.09
N LEU A 44 -15.83 -7.01 -4.15
CA LEU A 44 -15.67 -8.14 -3.24
C LEU A 44 -16.83 -8.27 -2.24
N PHE A 45 -17.39 -7.13 -1.82
CA PHE A 45 -18.48 -7.03 -0.84
C PHE A 45 -19.78 -6.46 -1.39
N THR A 46 -19.89 -6.15 -2.68
CA THR A 46 -21.08 -5.48 -3.24
C THR A 46 -22.05 -6.46 -3.92
N GLY A 47 -23.36 -6.28 -3.70
CA GLY A 47 -24.45 -7.07 -4.28
C GLY A 47 -24.94 -8.21 -3.37
N ILE A 48 -26.08 -8.83 -3.71
CA ILE A 48 -26.83 -9.83 -2.90
C ILE A 48 -25.94 -11.01 -2.39
N ARG A 49 -24.81 -11.26 -3.07
CA ARG A 49 -23.85 -12.33 -2.76
C ARG A 49 -22.61 -11.84 -1.99
N GLY A 50 -22.17 -10.59 -2.20
CA GLY A 50 -21.12 -9.94 -1.43
C GLY A 50 -21.57 -9.63 0.01
N ASP A 51 -22.85 -9.29 0.19
CA ASP A 51 -23.47 -9.03 1.50
C ASP A 51 -23.34 -10.22 2.48
N ARG A 52 -23.35 -11.46 1.96
CA ARG A 52 -23.19 -12.67 2.79
C ARG A 52 -21.75 -12.95 3.23
N ILE A 53 -20.78 -12.51 2.43
CA ILE A 53 -19.36 -12.56 2.82
C ILE A 53 -19.07 -11.42 3.80
N ALA A 54 -19.60 -10.22 3.53
CA ALA A 54 -19.50 -9.07 4.43
C ALA A 54 -20.07 -9.35 5.83
N GLY A 55 -21.18 -10.10 5.93
CA GLY A 55 -21.74 -10.49 7.23
C GLY A 55 -20.88 -11.45 8.06
N ARG A 56 -19.81 -12.03 7.48
CA ARG A 56 -18.90 -12.97 8.17
C ARG A 56 -17.46 -12.47 8.27
N CYS A 57 -17.18 -11.27 7.77
CA CYS A 57 -15.85 -10.69 7.76
C CYS A 57 -15.84 -9.38 8.54
N THR A 58 -14.84 -9.19 9.40
CA THR A 58 -14.54 -7.88 9.98
C THR A 58 -13.60 -7.15 9.02
N LEU A 59 -14.02 -5.98 8.53
CA LEU A 59 -13.15 -5.14 7.73
C LEU A 59 -12.18 -4.37 8.63
N LEU A 60 -10.89 -4.61 8.45
CA LEU A 60 -9.84 -3.79 9.03
C LEU A 60 -9.35 -2.78 7.98
N ARG A 61 -9.63 -1.51 8.22
CA ARG A 61 -9.15 -0.42 7.37
C ARG A 61 -7.74 -0.04 7.79
N THR A 62 -6.77 -0.28 6.93
CA THR A 62 -5.40 0.23 7.10
C THR A 62 -5.30 1.62 6.51
N GLY A 63 -4.99 2.62 7.34
CA GLY A 63 -4.75 3.99 6.92
C GLY A 63 -3.25 4.32 6.84
N PRO A 64 -2.91 5.54 6.40
CA PRO A 64 -1.54 6.03 6.50
C PRO A 64 -1.11 6.10 7.97
N PHE A 65 0.17 5.83 8.24
CA PHE A 65 0.73 5.94 9.58
C PHE A 65 0.72 7.41 10.04
N PRO A 66 0.21 7.71 11.24
CA PRO A 66 0.38 9.04 11.84
C PRO A 66 1.86 9.34 12.13
N LEU A 67 2.22 10.61 12.26
CA LEU A 67 3.59 11.01 12.63
C LEU A 67 3.80 10.83 14.14
N ASP A 68 3.95 9.58 14.57
CA ASP A 68 4.16 9.19 15.97
C ASP A 68 5.23 8.09 16.10
N SER A 69 5.29 7.44 17.28
CA SER A 69 6.27 6.38 17.55
C SER A 69 6.16 5.17 16.63
N GLU A 70 4.98 4.88 16.07
CA GLU A 70 4.83 3.77 15.11
C GLU A 70 5.52 4.11 13.79
N TRP A 71 5.38 5.34 13.32
CA TRP A 71 6.10 5.82 12.14
C TRP A 71 7.62 5.85 12.38
N GLU A 72 8.05 6.26 13.56
CA GLU A 72 9.47 6.23 13.96
C GLU A 72 10.03 4.81 13.91
N ALA A 73 9.32 3.85 14.50
CA ALA A 73 9.70 2.45 14.49
C ALA A 73 9.73 1.86 13.08
N LEU A 74 8.77 2.26 12.22
CA LEU A 74 8.72 1.84 10.82
C LEU A 74 9.93 2.33 10.03
N VAL A 75 10.29 3.61 10.17
CA VAL A 75 11.46 4.19 9.51
C VAL A 75 12.75 3.54 10.01
N ALA A 76 12.89 3.36 11.32
CA ALA A 76 14.07 2.72 11.92
C ALA A 76 14.22 1.26 11.46
N THR A 77 13.12 0.50 11.44
CA THR A 77 13.11 -0.89 10.93
C THR A 77 13.54 -0.91 9.46
N ARG A 78 13.05 0.03 8.64
CA ARG A 78 13.43 0.11 7.24
C ARG A 78 14.92 0.43 7.09
N GLU A 79 15.45 1.38 7.86
CA GLU A 79 16.87 1.74 7.89
C GLU A 79 17.74 0.55 8.27
N ALA A 80 17.35 -0.22 9.29
CA ALA A 80 18.08 -1.41 9.75
C ALA A 80 18.23 -2.52 8.68
N THR A 81 17.32 -2.55 7.70
CA THR A 81 17.40 -3.50 6.57
C THR A 81 18.36 -3.06 5.46
N LEU A 82 18.87 -1.83 5.50
CA LEU A 82 19.77 -1.31 4.47
C LEU A 82 21.18 -1.89 4.65
N ARG A 83 21.73 -2.41 3.55
CA ARG A 83 23.11 -2.93 3.48
C ARG A 83 24.00 -1.98 2.67
N LEU A 84 23.99 -0.71 3.06
CA LEU A 84 24.78 0.36 2.45
C LEU A 84 26.01 0.62 3.33
N HIS A 85 27.23 0.39 2.84
CA HIS A 85 28.42 0.36 3.70
C HIS A 85 28.79 1.72 4.31
N GLN A 86 28.46 2.83 3.65
CA GLN A 86 28.74 4.18 4.12
C GLN A 86 27.54 4.81 4.85
N HIS A 87 26.48 4.06 5.08
CA HIS A 87 25.27 4.58 5.71
C HIS A 87 25.42 4.60 7.23
N LYS A 88 25.30 5.79 7.80
CA LYS A 88 25.29 5.98 9.26
C LYS A 88 23.91 5.58 9.80
N ALA A 89 23.89 4.79 10.86
CA ALA A 89 22.66 4.48 11.58
C ALA A 89 21.96 5.76 12.08
N GLU A 90 20.64 5.68 12.22
CA GLU A 90 19.74 6.76 12.66
C GLU A 90 19.68 7.98 11.72
N SER A 91 20.30 7.91 10.55
CA SER A 91 20.29 8.99 9.58
C SER A 91 18.93 9.12 8.89
N LEU A 92 18.25 8.01 8.60
CA LEU A 92 16.86 8.04 8.11
C LEU A 92 15.88 8.29 9.25
N ALA A 93 16.12 7.75 10.45
CA ALA A 93 15.32 8.06 11.63
C ALA A 93 15.29 9.58 11.92
N GLY A 94 16.42 10.28 11.76
CA GLY A 94 16.48 11.75 11.86
C GLY A 94 15.70 12.50 10.76
N LEU A 95 15.38 11.83 9.64
CA LEU A 95 14.57 12.36 8.54
C LEU A 95 13.10 11.96 8.62
N ARG A 96 12.65 11.33 9.73
CA ARG A 96 11.26 10.87 9.91
C ARG A 96 10.17 11.89 9.54
N PRO A 97 10.23 13.20 9.89
CA PRO A 97 9.13 14.11 9.57
C PRO A 97 9.11 14.43 8.08
N TYR A 98 10.29 14.52 7.46
CA TYR A 98 10.44 14.71 6.02
C TYR A 98 9.94 13.48 5.24
N LEU A 99 10.29 12.27 5.67
CA LEU A 99 9.83 11.04 5.03
C LEU A 99 8.31 10.91 5.15
N HIS A 100 7.73 11.29 6.29
CA HIS A 100 6.28 11.31 6.50
C HIS A 100 5.62 12.25 5.50
N GLN A 101 6.09 13.49 5.43
CA GLN A 101 5.61 14.50 4.49
C GLN A 101 5.70 14.03 3.02
N ARG A 102 6.80 13.37 2.64
CA ARG A 102 7.03 12.88 1.27
C ARG A 102 6.12 11.71 0.87
N THR A 103 5.65 10.94 1.84
CA THR A 103 4.93 9.68 1.60
C THR A 103 3.48 9.73 2.06
N GLY A 104 3.08 10.81 2.73
CA GLY A 104 1.78 10.92 3.40
C GLY A 104 1.56 9.85 4.47
N GLY A 105 2.62 9.26 5.02
CA GLY A 105 2.53 8.13 5.97
C GLY A 105 2.28 6.76 5.32
N MET A 106 2.34 6.65 3.98
CA MET A 106 2.10 5.38 3.28
C MET A 106 3.35 4.49 3.28
N ILE A 107 3.27 3.32 3.93
CA ILE A 107 4.39 2.35 4.00
C ILE A 107 4.86 1.86 2.62
N GLY A 108 3.95 1.73 1.65
CA GLY A 108 4.28 1.38 0.27
C GLY A 108 5.15 2.45 -0.41
N SER A 109 4.76 3.71 -0.26
CA SER A 109 5.48 4.87 -0.80
C SER A 109 6.84 5.06 -0.12
N LEU A 110 6.92 4.89 1.21
CA LEU A 110 8.18 4.85 1.95
C LEU A 110 9.10 3.73 1.44
N SER A 111 8.55 2.53 1.27
CA SER A 111 9.31 1.37 0.80
C SER A 111 9.88 1.57 -0.59
N HIS A 112 9.11 2.21 -1.49
CA HIS A 112 9.56 2.58 -2.83
C HIS A 112 10.65 3.65 -2.78
N LEU A 113 10.41 4.76 -2.07
CA LEU A 113 11.34 5.89 -1.96
C LEU A 113 12.71 5.44 -1.41
N VAL A 114 12.72 4.71 -0.29
CA VAL A 114 13.96 4.22 0.34
C VAL A 114 14.69 3.22 -0.55
N ARG A 115 13.96 2.31 -1.22
CA ARG A 115 14.55 1.33 -2.14
C ARG A 115 15.19 2.01 -3.36
N ALA A 116 14.49 2.95 -3.98
CA ALA A 116 15.02 3.71 -5.11
C ALA A 116 16.26 4.53 -4.72
N ALA A 117 16.26 5.10 -3.51
CA ALA A 117 17.41 5.84 -2.98
C ALA A 117 18.61 4.92 -2.71
N ALA A 118 18.37 3.74 -2.15
CA ALA A 118 19.41 2.74 -1.92
C ALA A 118 20.03 2.26 -3.24
N ILE A 119 19.20 1.90 -4.23
CA ILE A 119 19.67 1.49 -5.56
C ILE A 119 20.54 2.59 -6.18
N SER A 120 20.05 3.83 -6.16
CA SER A 120 20.80 4.97 -6.71
C SER A 120 22.13 5.21 -5.99
N ALA A 121 22.16 5.03 -4.67
CA ALA A 121 23.38 5.19 -3.86
C ALA A 121 24.40 4.08 -4.12
N ILE A 122 23.95 2.87 -4.47
CA ILE A 122 24.83 1.78 -4.90
C ILE A 122 25.40 2.09 -6.29
N LEU A 123 24.54 2.51 -7.23
CA LEU A 123 24.93 2.76 -8.62
C LEU A 123 25.94 3.89 -8.78
N ASP A 124 25.93 4.89 -7.89
CA ASP A 124 26.94 5.97 -7.91
C ASP A 124 28.06 5.82 -6.87
N GLY A 125 28.11 4.67 -6.17
CA GLY A 125 29.16 4.34 -5.21
C GLY A 125 29.15 5.18 -3.91
N SER A 126 28.16 6.05 -3.71
CA SER A 126 28.07 6.84 -2.48
C SER A 126 27.67 6.01 -1.26
N GLU A 127 26.96 4.90 -1.48
CA GLU A 127 26.51 3.93 -0.47
C GLU A 127 25.93 4.55 0.80
N ARG A 128 25.21 5.67 0.63
CA ARG A 128 24.49 6.36 1.70
C ARG A 128 23.27 7.08 1.16
N ILE A 129 22.18 7.04 1.92
CA ILE A 129 20.98 7.82 1.60
C ILE A 129 21.10 9.20 2.23
N THR A 130 20.77 10.23 1.45
CA THR A 130 20.74 11.64 1.90
C THR A 130 19.42 12.27 1.49
N ARG A 131 19.00 13.32 2.21
CA ARG A 131 17.80 14.09 1.87
C ARG A 131 17.82 14.58 0.42
N ARG A 132 18.96 15.10 -0.05
CA ARG A 132 19.14 15.56 -1.43
C ARG A 132 18.83 14.47 -2.46
N ARG A 133 19.23 13.22 -2.20
CA ARG A 133 18.91 12.08 -3.07
C ARG A 133 17.44 11.69 -3.01
N LEU A 134 16.83 11.77 -1.83
CA LEU A 134 15.40 11.52 -1.68
C LEU A 134 14.58 12.56 -2.46
N ASP A 135 15.04 13.82 -2.51
CA ASP A 135 14.40 14.89 -3.28
C ASP A 135 14.38 14.65 -4.80
N THR A 136 15.35 13.90 -5.34
CA THR A 136 15.40 13.61 -6.79
C THR A 136 14.51 12.43 -7.20
N ILE A 137 14.00 11.64 -6.25
CA ILE A 137 13.23 10.44 -6.54
C ILE A 137 11.75 10.76 -6.51
N HIS A 138 11.05 10.40 -7.58
CA HIS A 138 9.59 10.48 -7.63
C HIS A 138 8.95 9.21 -7.08
N VAL A 139 7.93 9.36 -6.24
CA VAL A 139 7.15 8.23 -5.69
C VAL A 139 5.84 8.09 -6.48
N ASP A 140 4.79 7.51 -5.89
CA ASP A 140 3.50 7.36 -6.54
C ASP A 140 2.81 8.71 -6.73
N HIS A 141 1.93 8.77 -7.73
CA HIS A 141 1.27 10.01 -8.12
C HIS A 141 0.42 10.60 -6.98
N ALA A 142 -0.17 9.79 -6.10
CA ALA A 142 -1.00 10.29 -5.00
C ALA A 142 -0.15 10.98 -3.94
N SER A 143 0.95 10.34 -3.52
CA SER A 143 1.93 10.92 -2.58
C SER A 143 2.58 12.18 -3.14
N GLU A 144 2.95 12.20 -4.43
CA GLU A 144 3.54 13.37 -5.07
C GLU A 144 2.57 14.56 -5.14
N ARG A 145 1.27 14.31 -5.40
CA ARG A 145 0.25 15.38 -5.37
C ARG A 145 0.08 15.93 -3.95
N ALA A 146 -0.01 15.06 -2.95
CA ALA A 146 -0.18 15.46 -1.55
C ALA A 146 1.02 16.30 -1.06
N PHE A 147 2.24 15.82 -1.30
CA PHE A 147 3.48 16.52 -0.93
C PHE A 147 3.59 17.91 -1.58
N ARG A 148 3.30 18.02 -2.89
CA ARG A 148 3.32 19.31 -3.59
C ARG A 148 2.21 20.25 -3.13
N GLY A 149 1.06 19.71 -2.71
CA GLY A 149 -0.04 20.48 -2.14
C GLY A 149 0.32 21.12 -0.79
N GLU A 150 0.93 20.36 0.11
CA GLU A 150 1.38 20.86 1.42
C GLU A 150 2.51 21.89 1.31
N ALA A 151 3.50 21.66 0.44
CA ALA A 151 4.61 22.59 0.21
C ALA A 151 4.14 23.96 -0.30
N ARG A 152 3.04 24.01 -1.06
CA ARG A 152 2.41 25.25 -1.53
C ARG A 152 1.66 25.96 -0.41
N ARG A 153 1.00 25.23 0.49
CA ARG A 153 0.30 25.79 1.66
C ARG A 153 1.28 26.45 2.64
N GLY A 154 2.44 25.83 2.88
CA GLY A 154 3.48 26.39 3.75
C GLY A 154 4.11 27.70 3.22
N LYS A 155 4.14 27.91 1.89
CA LYS A 155 4.63 29.15 1.27
C LYS A 155 3.63 30.30 1.28
N ALA A 156 2.33 30.02 1.44
CA ALA A 156 1.28 31.04 1.45
C ALA A 156 0.98 31.58 2.86
N ALA A 157 1.53 30.95 3.90
CA ALA A 157 1.32 31.30 5.30
C ALA A 157 2.57 31.90 5.97
N GLY A 158 3.61 32.22 5.19
CA GLY A 158 4.88 32.80 5.65
C GLY A 158 5.20 34.11 4.97
#